data_AF-A0A165LPT3-F1
#
_entry.id   AF-A0A165LPT3-F1
#
_cell.length_a   1.000
_cell.length_b   1.000
_cell.length_c   1.000
_cell.angle_alpha   90.00
_cell.angle_beta   90.00
_cell.angle_gamma   90.00
#
_symmetry.space_group_name_H-M   'P 1'
#
loop_
_entity.id
_entity.type
_entity.pdbx_description
1 polymer ?
#
loop_
_entity_poly.entity_id
_entity_poly.type
_entity_poly.pdbx_seq_one_letter_code
_entity_poly.pdbx_strand_id
1 'polypeptide(L)'
;MSHLQHLDLNPFIHFFQDDMDDFISVLKELGELNSVQCQWQAIDMDLLLDALPPLKRIDFDADAFWTPAVGRLLLRSIDTLEYFAAAEYDELEDFFALSNVQGRVWPRMRDLEVSVVGSLSIIHAFPSLARLSITSDPPYPADILWDQSLIRDVEQLSFCISGPLPDVSRRGDAVRAVPHLSLEVGLDPEADFSYHDFDAVLRCFALRSLRSLCIEVWSSPGALSAILAALPTLLEGCSCLCYFGLRSDESGEDVNPFHLISSFFGSTSNARRLKFINLDMRGYRVYSATDTLPAVRAHLASVILSSFADNETLRVVQSAGSSWKRRRVAGCGEVREDDVDASNGLPWSLSDIAELVDA
;
A
#
# COMPACT_ATOMS: atom_id res chain seq x y z
N MET A 1 -1.12 2.24 35.97
CA MET A 1 -0.25 1.79 34.85
C MET A 1 0.22 3.01 34.04
N SER A 2 1.18 3.79 34.54
CA SER A 2 1.54 5.12 33.99
C SER A 2 2.39 5.12 32.71
N HIS A 3 2.62 3.96 32.09
CA HIS A 3 3.53 3.81 30.95
C HIS A 3 2.92 3.04 29.78
N LEU A 4 1.64 2.67 29.83
CA LEU A 4 1.00 1.97 28.74
C LEU A 4 0.77 2.95 27.58
N GLN A 5 1.55 2.81 26.51
CA GLN A 5 1.46 3.69 25.33
C GLN A 5 0.77 3.03 24.15
N HIS A 6 0.79 1.70 24.09
CA HIS A 6 0.25 0.91 23.00
C HIS A 6 -0.60 -0.20 23.59
N LEU A 7 -1.83 -0.33 23.13
CA LEU A 7 -2.77 -1.36 23.58
C LEU A 7 -3.30 -2.11 22.37
N ASP A 8 -2.99 -3.40 22.29
CA ASP A 8 -3.69 -4.34 21.41
C ASP A 8 -4.81 -4.98 22.22
N LEU A 9 -6.06 -4.77 21.81
CA LEU A 9 -7.25 -5.28 22.50
C LEU A 9 -7.57 -6.73 22.14
N ASN A 10 -6.99 -7.28 21.06
CA ASN A 10 -7.34 -8.60 20.52
C ASN A 10 -7.15 -9.73 21.53
N PRO A 11 -6.02 -9.80 22.27
CA PRO A 11 -5.85 -10.85 23.25
C PRO A 11 -6.80 -10.67 24.43
N PHE A 12 -7.05 -9.42 24.85
CA PHE A 12 -7.77 -9.12 26.08
C PHE A 12 -9.25 -9.50 26.01
N ILE A 13 -9.87 -9.34 24.85
CA ILE A 13 -11.26 -9.74 24.60
C ILE A 13 -11.50 -11.22 24.91
N HIS A 14 -10.54 -12.09 24.61
CA HIS A 14 -10.67 -13.53 24.86
C HIS A 14 -10.33 -13.91 26.30
N PHE A 15 -9.45 -13.17 26.97
CA PHE A 15 -8.98 -13.51 28.31
C PHE A 15 -9.82 -12.93 29.45
N PHE A 16 -10.44 -11.77 29.24
CA PHE A 16 -11.10 -11.01 30.31
C PHE A 16 -12.62 -11.00 30.23
N GLN A 17 -13.25 -11.93 29.49
CA GLN A 17 -14.73 -11.96 29.36
C GLN A 17 -15.45 -11.88 30.71
N ASP A 18 -14.91 -12.51 31.76
CA ASP A 18 -15.51 -12.52 33.10
C ASP A 18 -15.09 -11.30 33.97
N ASP A 19 -14.05 -10.56 33.58
CA ASP A 19 -13.42 -9.46 34.34
C ASP A 19 -13.45 -8.12 33.55
N MET A 20 -14.35 -7.99 32.57
CA MET A 20 -14.41 -6.84 31.65
C MET A 20 -14.61 -5.50 32.37
N ASP A 21 -15.42 -5.47 33.42
CA ASP A 21 -15.72 -4.26 34.18
C ASP A 21 -14.48 -3.69 34.88
N ASP A 22 -13.63 -4.57 35.44
CA ASP A 22 -12.38 -4.19 36.09
C ASP A 22 -11.38 -3.65 35.06
N PHE A 23 -11.30 -4.31 33.89
CA PHE A 23 -10.47 -3.84 32.78
C PHE A 23 -10.91 -2.45 32.28
N ILE A 24 -12.22 -2.24 32.08
CA ILE A 24 -12.81 -0.94 31.71
C ILE A 24 -12.48 0.12 32.77
N SER A 25 -12.55 -0.21 34.06
CA SER A 25 -12.19 0.73 35.13
C SER A 25 -10.74 1.16 35.04
N VAL A 26 -9.82 0.23 34.75
CA VAL A 26 -8.40 0.52 34.56
C VAL A 26 -8.17 1.40 33.33
N LEU A 27 -8.87 1.14 32.22
CA LEU A 27 -8.76 1.94 31.00
C LEU A 27 -9.16 3.40 31.24
N LYS A 28 -10.22 3.65 32.03
CA LYS A 28 -10.67 4.99 32.41
C LYS A 28 -9.63 5.78 33.23
N GLU A 29 -8.73 5.07 33.92
CA GLU A 29 -7.64 5.69 34.70
C GLU A 29 -6.39 5.98 33.84
N LEU A 30 -6.35 5.54 32.58
CA LEU A 30 -5.23 5.84 31.68
C LEU A 30 -5.26 7.32 31.28
N GLY A 31 -4.32 8.09 31.84
CA GLY A 31 -4.16 9.50 31.48
C GLY A 31 -3.59 9.73 30.08
N GLU A 32 -2.82 8.77 29.56
CA GLU A 32 -2.20 8.84 28.23
C GLU A 32 -2.19 7.43 27.60
N LEU A 33 -2.64 7.33 26.35
CA LEU A 33 -2.51 6.16 25.50
C LEU A 33 -2.29 6.65 24.07
N ASN A 34 -1.24 6.17 23.39
CA ASN A 34 -0.90 6.66 22.05
C ASN A 34 -1.62 5.87 20.97
N SER A 35 -1.68 4.53 21.09
CA SER A 35 -2.28 3.69 20.07
C SER A 35 -3.19 2.61 20.61
N VAL A 36 -4.22 2.29 19.82
CA VAL A 36 -5.06 1.11 19.98
C VAL A 36 -5.11 0.32 18.67
N GLN A 37 -5.00 -1.01 18.79
CA GLN A 37 -5.30 -1.97 17.73
C GLN A 37 -6.44 -2.88 18.19
N CYS A 38 -7.42 -3.13 17.32
CA CYS A 38 -8.58 -3.97 17.67
C CYS A 38 -9.17 -4.71 16.45
N GLN A 39 -9.51 -5.99 16.66
CA GLN A 39 -10.32 -6.89 15.84
C GLN A 39 -11.69 -6.98 16.48
N TRP A 40 -12.75 -6.74 15.71
CA TRP A 40 -14.09 -6.61 16.24
C TRP A 40 -14.85 -7.94 16.23
N GLN A 41 -14.75 -8.68 17.32
CA GLN A 41 -15.55 -9.89 17.56
C GLN A 41 -16.14 -10.00 18.98
N ALA A 42 -16.06 -8.93 19.79
CA ALA A 42 -16.38 -8.99 21.22
C ALA A 42 -17.77 -8.45 21.60
N ILE A 43 -18.32 -9.03 22.66
CA ILE A 43 -19.38 -8.44 23.49
C ILE A 43 -18.75 -7.25 24.25
N ASP A 44 -19.48 -6.13 24.37
CA ASP A 44 -19.09 -4.91 25.13
C ASP A 44 -18.00 -3.98 24.56
N MET A 45 -17.70 -4.04 23.26
CA MET A 45 -16.76 -3.12 22.60
C MET A 45 -17.08 -1.64 22.80
N ASP A 46 -18.37 -1.28 22.86
CA ASP A 46 -18.78 0.11 23.06
C ASP A 46 -18.26 0.69 24.39
N LEU A 47 -18.35 -0.09 25.46
CA LEU A 47 -17.92 0.32 26.80
C LEU A 47 -16.39 0.43 26.87
N LEU A 48 -15.68 -0.47 26.18
CA LEU A 48 -14.23 -0.42 26.05
C LEU A 48 -13.78 0.84 25.33
N LEU A 49 -14.32 1.10 24.14
CA LEU A 49 -13.94 2.26 23.33
C LEU A 49 -14.30 3.57 24.04
N ASP A 50 -15.40 3.60 24.79
CA ASP A 50 -15.78 4.76 25.58
C ASP A 50 -14.87 5.03 26.77
N ALA A 51 -14.19 4.01 27.29
CA ALA A 51 -13.22 4.14 28.37
C ALA A 51 -11.87 4.70 27.91
N LEU A 52 -11.57 4.65 26.62
CA LEU A 52 -10.27 5.08 26.09
C LEU A 52 -10.11 6.61 26.17
N PRO A 53 -8.90 7.10 26.48
CA PRO A 53 -8.55 8.52 26.35
C PRO A 53 -8.45 8.92 24.86
N PRO A 54 -8.33 10.22 24.53
CA PRO A 54 -7.97 10.66 23.18
C PRO A 54 -6.69 9.95 22.69
N LEU A 55 -6.70 9.47 21.45
CA LEU A 55 -5.61 8.67 20.88
C LEU A 55 -4.87 9.40 19.74
N LYS A 56 -3.64 8.96 19.47
CA LYS A 56 -2.89 9.40 18.28
C LYS A 56 -3.01 8.40 17.12
N ARG A 57 -3.15 7.11 17.42
CA ARG A 57 -3.23 6.05 16.41
C ARG A 57 -4.38 5.13 16.74
N ILE A 58 -5.24 4.87 15.77
CA ILE A 58 -6.34 3.92 15.88
C ILE A 58 -6.22 2.98 14.69
N ASP A 59 -6.22 1.68 14.96
CA ASP A 59 -6.12 0.64 13.95
C ASP A 59 -7.23 -0.39 14.18
N PHE A 60 -8.20 -0.40 13.28
CA PHE A 60 -9.24 -1.41 13.24
C PHE A 60 -8.95 -2.37 12.09
N ASP A 61 -8.84 -3.66 12.46
CA ASP A 61 -8.64 -4.74 11.52
C ASP A 61 -9.94 -5.03 10.72
N ALA A 62 -9.78 -5.74 9.61
CA ALA A 62 -10.83 -6.26 8.74
C ALA A 62 -11.95 -6.96 9.54
N ASP A 63 -13.19 -6.91 9.04
CA ASP A 63 -14.45 -7.36 9.67
C ASP A 63 -15.09 -6.46 10.76
N ALA A 64 -14.67 -5.20 10.87
CA ALA A 64 -15.21 -4.28 11.87
C ALA A 64 -16.59 -3.67 11.51
N PHE A 65 -17.69 -4.14 12.13
CA PHE A 65 -19.04 -3.53 12.05
C PHE A 65 -19.23 -2.24 12.86
N TRP A 66 -19.70 -1.16 12.24
CA TRP A 66 -19.98 0.13 12.89
C TRP A 66 -20.62 0.05 14.27
N THR A 67 -20.00 0.81 15.18
CA THR A 67 -20.60 1.14 16.46
C THR A 67 -20.56 2.65 16.67
N PRO A 68 -21.59 3.23 17.31
CA PRO A 68 -21.56 4.62 17.74
C PRO A 68 -20.33 4.99 18.59
N ALA A 69 -19.70 4.00 19.25
CA ALA A 69 -18.54 4.20 20.11
C ALA A 69 -17.27 4.57 19.32
N VAL A 70 -17.06 4.02 18.11
CA VAL A 70 -15.96 4.46 17.23
C VAL A 70 -16.12 5.93 16.88
N GLY A 71 -17.32 6.36 16.52
CA GLY A 71 -17.58 7.76 16.24
C GLY A 71 -17.29 8.67 17.43
N ARG A 72 -17.63 8.24 18.65
CA ARG A 72 -17.28 8.98 19.88
C ARG A 72 -15.77 9.02 20.13
N LEU A 73 -15.05 7.93 19.89
CA LEU A 73 -13.60 7.87 20.02
C LEU A 73 -12.89 8.77 19.01
N LEU A 74 -13.34 8.77 17.75
CA LEU A 74 -12.83 9.66 16.70
C LEU A 74 -13.04 11.13 17.06
N LEU A 75 -14.25 11.49 17.51
CA LEU A 75 -14.57 12.85 17.96
C LEU A 75 -13.73 13.28 19.17
N ARG A 76 -13.48 12.35 20.10
CA ARG A 76 -12.64 12.59 21.28
C ARG A 76 -11.17 12.79 20.90
N SER A 77 -10.73 12.15 19.83
CA SER A 77 -9.36 12.18 19.32
C SER A 77 -9.13 13.28 18.27
N ILE A 78 -10.05 14.23 18.12
CA ILE A 78 -10.02 15.24 17.05
C ILE A 78 -8.71 16.03 16.98
N ASP A 79 -8.16 16.42 18.13
CA ASP A 79 -6.95 17.23 18.22
C ASP A 79 -5.66 16.40 18.32
N THR A 80 -5.76 15.07 18.41
CA THR A 80 -4.63 14.18 18.70
C THR A 80 -4.38 13.14 17.61
N LEU A 81 -5.40 12.73 16.84
CA LEU A 81 -5.30 11.64 15.88
C LEU A 81 -4.34 11.99 14.74
N GLU A 82 -3.36 11.12 14.53
CA GLU A 82 -2.31 11.17 13.52
C GLU A 82 -2.44 10.02 12.51
N TYR A 83 -2.98 8.87 12.94
CA TYR A 83 -3.18 7.65 12.14
C TYR A 83 -4.54 7.02 12.42
N PHE A 84 -5.21 6.56 11.36
CA PHE A 84 -6.49 5.86 11.41
C PHE A 84 -6.50 4.81 10.30
N ALA A 85 -6.58 3.54 10.70
CA ALA A 85 -6.90 2.44 9.80
C ALA A 85 -8.29 1.90 10.13
N ALA A 86 -9.08 1.77 9.08
CA ALA A 86 -10.41 1.18 9.09
C ALA A 86 -10.60 0.41 7.78
N ALA A 87 -9.71 -0.56 7.57
CA ALA A 87 -9.86 -1.51 6.47
C ALA A 87 -11.22 -2.20 6.63
N GLU A 88 -12.02 -2.18 5.57
CA GLU A 88 -13.36 -2.79 5.44
C GLU A 88 -14.48 -2.09 6.23
N TYR A 89 -14.25 -0.85 6.66
CA TYR A 89 -15.26 -0.05 7.32
C TYR A 89 -16.16 0.70 6.32
N ASP A 90 -17.21 0.03 5.85
CA ASP A 90 -18.13 0.56 4.82
C ASP A 90 -18.99 1.75 5.32
N GLU A 91 -19.18 1.88 6.64
CA GLU A 91 -20.05 2.91 7.25
C GLU A 91 -19.27 4.18 7.69
N LEU A 92 -18.03 4.36 7.23
CA LEU A 92 -17.26 5.58 7.53
C LEU A 92 -17.97 6.84 7.06
N GLU A 93 -18.58 6.76 5.88
CA GLU A 93 -19.32 7.86 5.27
C GLU A 93 -20.49 8.31 6.13
N ASP A 94 -21.23 7.36 6.71
CA ASP A 94 -22.37 7.63 7.57
C ASP A 94 -21.95 8.41 8.81
N PHE A 95 -20.79 8.10 9.38
CA PHE A 95 -20.22 8.88 10.48
C PHE A 95 -19.95 10.34 10.07
N PHE A 96 -19.35 10.58 8.90
CA PHE A 96 -19.08 11.93 8.41
C PHE A 96 -20.33 12.70 7.98
N ALA A 97 -21.43 12.00 7.69
CA ALA A 97 -22.73 12.59 7.39
C ALA A 97 -23.48 13.06 8.66
N LEU A 98 -23.06 12.64 9.87
CA LEU A 98 -23.71 13.05 11.11
C LEU A 98 -23.58 14.56 11.35
N SER A 99 -24.66 15.19 11.80
CA SER A 99 -24.74 16.65 11.97
C SER A 99 -23.72 17.23 12.97
N ASN A 100 -23.31 16.45 13.98
CA ASN A 100 -22.29 16.84 14.96
C ASN A 100 -20.85 16.62 14.47
N VAL A 101 -20.67 15.86 13.38
CA VAL A 101 -19.39 15.55 12.72
C VAL A 101 -19.18 16.45 11.49
N GLN A 102 -20.25 16.86 10.83
CA GLN A 102 -20.18 17.68 9.63
C GLN A 102 -19.36 18.96 9.85
N GLY A 103 -18.34 19.18 9.01
CA GLY A 103 -17.43 20.32 9.09
C GLY A 103 -16.37 20.22 10.19
N ARG A 104 -16.29 19.10 10.91
CA ARG A 104 -15.16 18.80 11.80
C ARG A 104 -13.93 18.43 10.98
N VAL A 105 -12.77 18.73 11.57
CA VAL A 105 -11.47 18.57 10.95
C VAL A 105 -10.54 17.93 11.96
N TRP A 106 -9.74 16.96 11.52
CA TRP A 106 -8.67 16.32 12.31
C TRP A 106 -7.33 16.88 11.83
N PRO A 107 -6.87 18.01 12.40
CA PRO A 107 -5.75 18.79 11.84
C PRO A 107 -4.39 18.10 11.94
N ARG A 108 -4.27 17.05 12.77
CA ARG A 108 -3.02 16.30 12.95
C ARG A 108 -2.97 15.01 12.15
N MET A 109 -4.07 14.67 11.49
CA MET A 109 -4.20 13.43 10.75
C MET A 109 -3.25 13.42 9.56
N ARG A 110 -2.36 12.42 9.50
CA ARG A 110 -1.37 12.27 8.44
C ARG A 110 -1.58 11.01 7.63
N ASP A 111 -2.06 9.94 8.25
CA ASP A 111 -2.05 8.60 7.68
C ASP A 111 -3.44 7.97 7.76
N LEU A 112 -4.12 7.84 6.62
CA LEU A 112 -5.47 7.28 6.53
C LEU A 112 -5.45 6.00 5.70
N GLU A 113 -5.96 4.90 6.26
CA GLU A 113 -6.18 3.64 5.57
C GLU A 113 -7.66 3.26 5.66
N VAL A 114 -8.31 3.12 4.52
CA VAL A 114 -9.76 2.86 4.43
C VAL A 114 -10.02 1.92 3.26
N SER A 115 -11.09 1.13 3.34
CA SER A 115 -11.51 0.36 2.16
C SER A 115 -12.15 1.26 1.11
N VAL A 116 -13.14 2.06 1.48
CA VAL A 116 -13.95 2.83 0.51
C VAL A 116 -13.98 4.31 0.90
N VAL A 117 -13.94 5.18 -0.10
CA VAL A 117 -14.18 6.62 0.02
C VAL A 117 -15.23 7.03 -1.01
N GLY A 118 -16.52 6.86 -0.70
CA GLY A 118 -17.64 7.25 -1.57
C GLY A 118 -17.97 8.74 -1.54
N SER A 119 -17.34 9.54 -0.67
CA SER A 119 -17.53 10.99 -0.60
C SER A 119 -16.24 11.77 -0.30
N LEU A 120 -16.04 12.87 -1.04
CA LEU A 120 -14.97 13.85 -0.81
C LEU A 120 -15.03 14.50 0.58
N SER A 121 -16.20 14.49 1.24
CA SER A 121 -16.35 15.05 2.58
C SER A 121 -15.43 14.39 3.60
N ILE A 122 -15.15 13.09 3.46
CA ILE A 122 -14.20 12.36 4.30
C ILE A 122 -12.81 12.97 4.15
N ILE A 123 -12.38 13.15 2.92
CA ILE A 123 -11.05 13.65 2.58
C ILE A 123 -10.83 15.08 3.08
N HIS A 124 -11.84 15.94 2.97
CA HIS A 124 -11.77 17.31 3.48
C HIS A 124 -11.67 17.41 5.01
N ALA A 125 -12.01 16.35 5.75
CA ALA A 125 -11.82 16.32 7.20
C ALA A 125 -10.32 16.20 7.59
N PHE A 126 -9.44 15.88 6.64
CA PHE A 126 -8.02 15.57 6.88
C PHE A 126 -7.08 16.48 6.07
N PRO A 127 -6.96 17.77 6.43
CA PRO A 127 -6.24 18.76 5.63
C PRO A 127 -4.71 18.58 5.61
N SER A 128 -4.17 17.76 6.53
CA SER A 128 -2.73 17.49 6.64
C SER A 128 -2.36 16.06 6.26
N LEU A 129 -3.24 15.41 5.50
CA LEU A 129 -3.05 14.03 5.05
C LEU A 129 -1.83 13.93 4.13
N ALA A 130 -0.88 13.08 4.51
CA ALA A 130 0.35 12.80 3.78
C ALA A 130 0.34 11.39 3.16
N ARG A 131 -0.36 10.44 3.81
CA ARG A 131 -0.46 9.05 3.38
C ARG A 131 -1.93 8.65 3.30
N LEU A 132 -2.35 8.17 2.13
CA LEU A 132 -3.70 7.68 1.88
C LEU A 132 -3.62 6.28 1.26
N SER A 133 -4.27 5.31 1.90
CA SER A 133 -4.48 3.96 1.36
C SER A 133 -5.97 3.72 1.18
N ILE A 134 -6.37 3.38 -0.05
CA ILE A 134 -7.73 2.98 -0.41
C ILE A 134 -7.67 1.56 -0.97
N THR A 135 -8.13 0.57 -0.19
CA THR A 135 -7.95 -0.87 -0.48
C THR A 135 -9.13 -1.50 -1.24
N SER A 136 -10.24 -0.78 -1.40
CA SER A 136 -11.39 -1.21 -2.20
C SER A 136 -11.82 -0.07 -3.14
N ASP A 137 -12.30 -0.40 -4.33
CA ASP A 137 -12.68 0.63 -5.31
C ASP A 137 -13.85 1.47 -4.79
N PRO A 138 -13.70 2.80 -4.65
CA PRO A 138 -14.83 3.65 -4.40
C PRO A 138 -15.63 3.83 -5.68
N PRO A 139 -16.98 3.77 -5.65
CA PRO A 139 -17.79 4.10 -6.82
C PRO A 139 -17.48 5.52 -7.34
N TYR A 140 -17.11 6.45 -6.45
CA TYR A 140 -16.67 7.81 -6.75
C TYR A 140 -15.90 8.38 -5.55
N PRO A 141 -14.94 9.32 -5.73
CA PRO A 141 -14.54 9.91 -6.99
C PRO A 141 -13.08 9.59 -7.37
N ALA A 142 -12.95 9.09 -8.60
CA ALA A 142 -11.71 9.00 -9.36
C ALA A 142 -10.86 10.28 -9.35
N ASP A 143 -11.48 11.44 -9.10
CA ASP A 143 -10.83 12.76 -8.97
C ASP A 143 -9.64 12.72 -8.00
N ILE A 144 -9.66 11.85 -6.98
CA ILE A 144 -8.53 11.65 -6.06
C ILE A 144 -7.23 11.33 -6.81
N LEU A 145 -7.30 10.67 -7.97
CA LEU A 145 -6.13 10.30 -8.78
C LEU A 145 -5.43 11.51 -9.43
N TRP A 146 -6.14 12.62 -9.72
CA TRP A 146 -5.57 13.75 -10.47
C TRP A 146 -5.80 15.14 -9.85
N ASP A 147 -6.84 15.33 -9.03
CA ASP A 147 -7.18 16.63 -8.45
C ASP A 147 -6.37 16.90 -7.18
N GLN A 148 -5.26 17.63 -7.36
CA GLN A 148 -4.38 18.01 -6.26
C GLN A 148 -5.04 18.92 -5.21
N SER A 149 -6.19 19.53 -5.50
CA SER A 149 -6.88 20.38 -4.53
C SER A 149 -7.57 19.58 -3.41
N LEU A 150 -7.88 18.30 -3.64
CA LEU A 150 -8.55 17.43 -2.66
C LEU A 150 -7.63 17.02 -1.52
N ILE A 151 -6.39 16.63 -1.86
CA ILE A 151 -5.33 16.20 -0.94
C ILE A 151 -4.02 16.80 -1.42
N ARG A 152 -3.70 17.98 -0.88
CA ARG A 152 -2.60 18.81 -1.41
C ARG A 152 -1.22 18.25 -1.09
N ASP A 153 -1.06 17.69 0.11
CA ASP A 153 0.23 17.34 0.70
C ASP A 153 0.49 15.83 0.71
N VAL A 154 -0.25 15.05 -0.10
CA VAL A 154 -0.10 13.59 -0.16
C VAL A 154 1.22 13.19 -0.81
N GLU A 155 2.05 12.52 -0.02
CA GLU A 155 3.34 11.96 -0.39
C GLU A 155 3.23 10.51 -0.82
N GLN A 156 2.27 9.78 -0.25
CA GLN A 156 2.03 8.36 -0.52
C GLN A 156 0.57 8.09 -0.82
N LEU A 157 0.31 7.45 -1.96
CA LEU A 157 -1.03 7.04 -2.37
C LEU A 157 -1.02 5.56 -2.70
N SER A 158 -1.82 4.77 -1.99
CA SER A 158 -2.22 3.42 -2.41
C SER A 158 -3.66 3.46 -2.91
N PHE A 159 -3.92 2.92 -4.09
CA PHE A 159 -5.23 2.94 -4.71
C PHE A 159 -5.55 1.60 -5.36
N CYS A 160 -6.72 1.06 -5.05
CA CYS A 160 -7.24 -0.17 -5.64
C CYS A 160 -8.12 0.12 -6.87
N ILE A 161 -7.85 -0.61 -7.95
CA ILE A 161 -8.60 -0.63 -9.21
C ILE A 161 -9.32 -1.97 -9.26
N SER A 162 -10.47 -2.05 -8.58
CA SER A 162 -11.30 -3.25 -8.48
C SER A 162 -12.73 -2.94 -8.92
N GLY A 163 -12.98 -2.85 -10.23
CA GLY A 163 -14.29 -2.45 -10.73
C GLY A 163 -14.24 -1.83 -12.12
N PRO A 164 -15.32 -1.13 -12.53
CA PRO A 164 -15.31 -0.31 -13.73
C PRO A 164 -14.21 0.76 -13.63
N LEU A 165 -13.46 0.94 -14.71
CA LEU A 165 -12.38 1.91 -14.71
C LEU A 165 -12.88 3.32 -14.38
N PRO A 166 -12.11 4.09 -13.59
CA PRO A 166 -12.44 5.47 -13.30
C PRO A 166 -12.59 6.27 -14.60
N ASP A 167 -13.65 7.08 -14.72
CA ASP A 167 -13.83 8.01 -15.84
C ASP A 167 -12.80 9.15 -15.77
N VAL A 168 -11.61 8.91 -16.31
CA VAL A 168 -10.53 9.90 -16.36
C VAL A 168 -10.76 10.99 -17.42
N SER A 169 -11.86 10.95 -18.19
CA SER A 169 -12.11 11.96 -19.22
C SER A 169 -12.29 13.37 -18.65
N ARG A 170 -12.76 13.46 -17.40
CA ARG A 170 -12.99 14.71 -16.67
C ARG A 170 -11.71 15.41 -16.21
N ARG A 171 -10.58 14.69 -16.20
CA ARG A 171 -9.28 15.20 -15.78
C ARG A 171 -8.78 16.37 -16.64
N GLY A 172 -9.02 16.32 -17.95
CA GLY A 172 -8.31 17.19 -18.90
C GLY A 172 -6.79 17.00 -18.79
N ASP A 173 -6.06 18.10 -18.62
CA ASP A 173 -4.59 18.12 -18.48
C ASP A 173 -4.12 18.05 -17.02
N ALA A 174 -5.02 17.88 -16.05
CA ALA A 174 -4.64 17.79 -14.64
C ALA A 174 -3.80 16.54 -14.38
N VAL A 175 -2.75 16.70 -13.58
CA VAL A 175 -1.89 15.59 -13.14
C VAL A 175 -1.52 15.78 -11.67
N ARG A 176 -1.54 14.69 -10.91
CA ARG A 176 -1.11 14.68 -9.50
C ARG A 176 0.39 14.37 -9.42
N ALA A 177 1.14 15.20 -8.70
CA ALA A 177 2.48 14.83 -8.27
C ALA A 177 2.37 14.02 -6.96
N VAL A 178 2.85 12.77 -6.98
CA VAL A 178 2.94 11.91 -5.80
C VAL A 178 4.28 11.16 -5.85
N PRO A 179 5.15 11.28 -4.85
CA PRO A 179 6.44 10.58 -4.82
C PRO A 179 6.31 9.06 -4.72
N HIS A 180 5.34 8.55 -3.97
CA HIS A 180 5.17 7.13 -3.72
C HIS A 180 3.78 6.67 -4.12
N LEU A 181 3.71 5.80 -5.12
CA LEU A 181 2.44 5.28 -5.65
C LEU A 181 2.40 3.76 -5.50
N SER A 182 1.29 3.25 -4.98
CA SER A 182 0.92 1.84 -5.04
C SER A 182 -0.40 1.70 -5.79
N LEU A 183 -0.45 0.80 -6.76
CA LEU A 183 -1.64 0.47 -7.52
C LEU A 183 -1.97 -1.00 -7.31
N GLU A 184 -3.10 -1.27 -6.70
CA GLU A 184 -3.64 -2.63 -6.60
C GLU A 184 -4.65 -2.80 -7.72
N VAL A 185 -4.49 -3.83 -8.55
CA VAL A 185 -5.35 -4.11 -9.71
C VAL A 185 -6.05 -5.43 -9.43
N GLY A 186 -7.27 -5.36 -8.92
CA GLY A 186 -8.08 -6.50 -8.51
C GLY A 186 -9.35 -6.61 -9.33
N LEU A 187 -9.20 -7.01 -10.59
CA LEU A 187 -10.32 -7.11 -11.52
C LEU A 187 -10.89 -8.54 -11.50
N ASP A 188 -12.15 -8.68 -11.89
CA ASP A 188 -12.72 -9.97 -12.23
C ASP A 188 -11.79 -10.67 -13.25
N PRO A 189 -11.42 -11.94 -13.07
CA PRO A 189 -10.59 -12.68 -14.04
C PRO A 189 -11.07 -12.60 -15.48
N GLU A 190 -12.39 -12.43 -15.67
CA GLU A 190 -13.03 -12.33 -16.98
C GLU A 190 -13.12 -10.87 -17.49
N ALA A 191 -12.70 -9.87 -16.70
CA ALA A 191 -12.71 -8.48 -17.11
C ALA A 191 -11.56 -8.17 -18.08
N ASP A 192 -11.92 -7.61 -19.23
CA ASP A 192 -10.95 -7.07 -20.19
C ASP A 192 -10.30 -5.81 -19.63
N PHE A 193 -9.06 -5.93 -19.14
CA PHE A 193 -8.21 -4.79 -18.81
C PHE A 193 -7.17 -4.60 -19.91
N SER A 194 -7.26 -3.48 -20.62
CA SER A 194 -6.40 -3.20 -21.75
C SER A 194 -5.20 -2.32 -21.37
N TYR A 195 -4.21 -2.29 -22.28
CA TYR A 195 -3.12 -1.31 -22.22
C TYR A 195 -3.63 0.13 -22.09
N HIS A 196 -4.72 0.47 -22.81
CA HIS A 196 -5.26 1.83 -22.82
C HIS A 196 -5.83 2.24 -21.46
N ASP A 197 -6.38 1.28 -20.73
CA ASP A 197 -6.96 1.49 -19.41
C ASP A 197 -5.87 1.77 -18.37
N PHE A 198 -4.80 0.97 -18.40
CA PHE A 198 -3.64 1.21 -17.56
C PHE A 198 -2.96 2.55 -17.87
N ASP A 199 -2.72 2.84 -19.15
CA ASP A 199 -2.14 4.12 -19.59
C ASP A 199 -3.02 5.32 -19.18
N ALA A 200 -4.35 5.17 -19.23
CA ALA A 200 -5.30 6.20 -18.81
C ALA A 200 -5.15 6.55 -17.31
N VAL A 201 -5.06 5.54 -16.45
CA VAL A 201 -4.82 5.72 -15.01
C VAL A 201 -3.45 6.35 -14.75
N LEU A 202 -2.39 5.83 -15.37
CA LEU A 202 -1.03 6.34 -15.18
C LEU A 202 -0.87 7.80 -15.58
N ARG A 203 -1.58 8.25 -16.62
CA ARG A 203 -1.58 9.65 -17.04
C ARG A 203 -2.21 10.59 -16.03
N CYS A 204 -2.88 10.09 -15.00
CA CYS A 204 -3.36 10.92 -13.88
C CYS A 204 -2.21 11.41 -13.01
N PHE A 205 -1.04 10.80 -13.12
CA PHE A 205 0.12 11.11 -12.29
C PHE A 205 1.22 11.79 -13.10
N ALA A 206 1.90 12.75 -12.45
CA ALA A 206 3.12 13.32 -12.96
C ALA A 206 4.26 12.32 -12.79
N LEU A 207 4.44 11.41 -13.75
CA LEU A 207 5.39 10.29 -13.70
C LEU A 207 6.82 10.69 -13.32
N ARG A 208 7.26 11.90 -13.70
CA ARG A 208 8.58 12.44 -13.35
C ARG A 208 8.78 12.68 -11.84
N SER A 209 7.72 12.81 -11.08
CA SER A 209 7.75 12.97 -9.62
C SER A 209 7.86 11.65 -8.86
N LEU A 210 7.56 10.52 -9.51
CA LEU A 210 7.57 9.21 -8.87
C LEU A 210 8.99 8.79 -8.48
N ARG A 211 9.12 8.40 -7.21
CA ARG A 211 10.33 7.84 -6.58
C ARG A 211 10.13 6.36 -6.26
N SER A 212 8.92 5.95 -5.89
CA SER A 212 8.55 4.54 -5.82
C SER A 212 7.24 4.27 -6.54
N LEU A 213 7.19 3.14 -7.25
CA LEU A 213 6.00 2.61 -7.87
C LEU A 213 5.85 1.13 -7.47
N CYS A 214 4.73 0.79 -6.85
CA CYS A 214 4.34 -0.59 -6.58
C CYS A 214 3.08 -0.91 -7.40
N ILE A 215 3.06 -2.05 -8.05
CA ILE A 215 1.89 -2.54 -8.77
C ILE A 215 1.62 -3.95 -8.30
N GLU A 216 0.42 -4.19 -7.77
CA GLU A 216 -0.05 -5.51 -7.37
C GLU A 216 -1.18 -5.93 -8.29
N VAL A 217 -1.06 -7.09 -8.95
CA VAL A 217 -2.06 -7.61 -9.87
C VAL A 217 -2.68 -8.87 -9.30
N TRP A 218 -3.96 -8.76 -8.96
CA TRP A 218 -4.76 -9.83 -8.41
C TRP A 218 -5.66 -10.40 -9.50
N SER A 219 -5.54 -11.71 -9.73
CA SER A 219 -6.53 -12.51 -10.47
C SER A 219 -6.92 -12.00 -11.87
N SER A 220 -6.04 -11.30 -12.61
CA SER A 220 -6.28 -10.90 -14.00
C SER A 220 -5.04 -11.05 -14.90
N PRO A 221 -5.00 -12.06 -15.81
CA PRO A 221 -3.87 -12.25 -16.73
C PRO A 221 -3.77 -11.14 -17.77
N GLY A 222 -4.92 -10.65 -18.22
CA GLY A 222 -5.03 -9.51 -19.14
C GLY A 222 -4.39 -8.25 -18.55
N ALA A 223 -4.65 -7.98 -17.27
CA ALA A 223 -4.05 -6.84 -16.58
C ALA A 223 -2.54 -6.93 -16.47
N LEU A 224 -2.00 -8.10 -16.08
CA LEU A 224 -0.55 -8.31 -16.02
C LEU A 224 0.11 -8.08 -17.39
N SER A 225 -0.48 -8.61 -18.45
CA SER A 225 0.02 -8.43 -19.82
C SER A 225 0.01 -6.96 -20.25
N ALA A 226 -1.10 -6.24 -19.98
CA ALA A 226 -1.23 -4.82 -20.27
C ALA A 226 -0.18 -3.97 -19.54
N ILE A 227 0.04 -4.26 -18.25
CA ILE A 227 1.06 -3.59 -17.43
C ILE A 227 2.45 -3.82 -18.01
N LEU A 228 2.81 -5.07 -18.29
CA LEU A 228 4.11 -5.43 -18.86
C LEU A 228 4.36 -4.77 -20.22
N ALA A 229 3.33 -4.66 -21.06
CA ALA A 229 3.40 -3.95 -22.34
C ALA A 229 3.61 -2.44 -22.18
N ALA A 230 3.13 -1.84 -21.08
CA ALA A 230 3.26 -0.42 -20.78
C ALA A 230 4.54 -0.04 -20.03
N LEU A 231 5.25 -1.00 -19.43
CA LEU A 231 6.46 -0.74 -18.67
C LEU A 231 7.53 0.09 -19.40
N PRO A 232 7.88 -0.17 -20.69
CA PRO A 232 8.87 0.66 -21.38
C PRO A 232 8.50 2.15 -21.35
N THR A 233 7.27 2.46 -21.77
CA THR A 233 6.75 3.83 -21.83
C THR A 233 6.67 4.47 -20.44
N LEU A 234 6.23 3.71 -19.44
CA LEU A 234 6.15 4.19 -18.06
C LEU A 234 7.53 4.56 -17.53
N LEU A 235 8.52 3.69 -17.73
CA LEU A 235 9.86 3.86 -17.17
C LEU A 235 10.63 5.00 -17.86
N GLU A 236 10.39 5.25 -19.14
CA GLU A 236 10.87 6.45 -19.83
C GLU A 236 10.32 7.75 -19.21
N GLY A 237 9.07 7.72 -18.75
CA GLY A 237 8.42 8.85 -18.05
C GLY A 237 8.93 9.07 -16.62
N CYS A 238 9.40 8.02 -15.95
CA CYS A 238 9.76 8.04 -14.52
C CYS A 238 11.23 8.33 -14.25
N SER A 239 11.70 9.54 -14.61
CA SER A 239 13.12 9.92 -14.48
C SER A 239 13.66 9.93 -13.04
N CYS A 240 12.79 9.95 -12.01
CA CYS A 240 13.15 9.97 -10.59
C CYS A 240 12.99 8.62 -9.89
N LEU A 241 12.54 7.59 -10.60
CA LEU A 241 12.19 6.30 -10.01
C LEU A 241 13.41 5.65 -9.37
N CYS A 242 13.30 5.35 -8.08
CA CYS A 242 14.32 4.71 -7.27
C CYS A 242 13.90 3.30 -6.83
N TYR A 243 12.60 3.03 -6.72
CA TYR A 243 12.05 1.72 -6.41
C TYR A 243 10.94 1.34 -7.40
N PHE A 244 10.97 0.10 -7.88
CA PHE A 244 9.86 -0.50 -8.63
C PHE A 244 9.51 -1.87 -8.05
N GLY A 245 8.24 -2.06 -7.71
CA GLY A 245 7.66 -3.31 -7.25
C GLY A 245 6.59 -3.82 -8.20
N LEU A 246 6.65 -5.10 -8.57
CA LEU A 246 5.55 -5.79 -9.26
C LEU A 246 5.24 -7.10 -8.54
N ARG A 247 4.01 -7.21 -8.05
CA ARG A 247 3.45 -8.41 -7.44
C ARG A 247 2.34 -8.98 -8.32
N SER A 248 2.28 -10.30 -8.44
CA SER A 248 1.15 -10.96 -9.08
C SER A 248 0.85 -12.31 -8.42
N ASP A 249 -0.41 -12.51 -8.03
CA ASP A 249 -0.88 -13.72 -7.35
C ASP A 249 -1.45 -14.77 -8.34
N GLU A 250 -1.29 -14.52 -9.63
CA GLU A 250 -1.77 -15.38 -10.72
C GLU A 250 -0.99 -16.69 -10.85
N SER A 251 -1.74 -17.80 -10.88
CA SER A 251 -1.27 -19.15 -11.23
C SER A 251 -1.57 -19.46 -12.69
N GLY A 252 -0.98 -18.73 -13.63
CA GLY A 252 -1.03 -19.11 -15.04
C GLY A 252 0.06 -20.13 -15.34
N GLU A 253 -0.29 -21.38 -15.62
CA GLU A 253 0.63 -22.39 -16.17
C GLU A 253 1.31 -21.92 -17.48
N ASP A 254 0.77 -20.89 -18.12
CA ASP A 254 1.21 -20.33 -19.40
C ASP A 254 2.19 -19.13 -19.30
N VAL A 255 2.46 -18.62 -18.10
CA VAL A 255 3.35 -17.45 -17.97
C VAL A 255 4.81 -17.88 -17.91
N ASN A 256 5.51 -17.77 -19.05
CA ASN A 256 6.93 -18.09 -19.15
C ASN A 256 7.80 -17.09 -18.35
N PRO A 257 8.45 -17.51 -17.24
CA PRO A 257 9.22 -16.61 -16.39
C PRO A 257 10.44 -16.02 -17.11
N PHE A 258 11.02 -16.72 -18.09
CA PHE A 258 12.16 -16.20 -18.86
C PHE A 258 11.75 -15.00 -19.71
N HIS A 259 10.57 -15.06 -20.32
CA HIS A 259 10.01 -13.96 -21.11
C HIS A 259 9.69 -12.76 -20.22
N LEU A 260 9.07 -12.99 -19.05
CA LEU A 260 8.79 -11.93 -18.08
C LEU A 260 10.06 -11.20 -17.63
N ILE A 261 11.09 -11.95 -17.22
CA ILE A 261 12.40 -11.40 -16.82
C ILE A 261 12.96 -10.54 -17.96
N SER A 262 13.06 -11.10 -19.17
CA SER A 262 13.65 -10.39 -20.30
C SER A 262 12.89 -9.12 -20.67
N SER A 263 11.55 -9.18 -20.70
CA SER A 263 10.71 -8.01 -21.02
C SER A 263 10.82 -6.93 -19.95
N PHE A 264 10.81 -7.32 -18.67
CA PHE A 264 10.94 -6.40 -17.55
C PHE A 264 12.30 -5.69 -17.55
N PHE A 265 13.37 -6.45 -17.65
CA PHE A 265 14.73 -5.92 -17.58
C PHE A 265 15.19 -5.24 -18.86
N GLY A 266 14.64 -5.60 -20.01
CA GLY A 266 14.81 -4.83 -21.25
C GLY A 266 14.16 -3.44 -21.17
N SER A 267 13.09 -3.30 -20.40
CA SER A 267 12.38 -2.03 -20.22
C SER A 267 13.03 -1.14 -19.14
N THR A 268 13.56 -1.75 -18.07
CA THR A 268 14.15 -1.04 -16.92
C THR A 268 15.59 -0.60 -17.11
N SER A 269 16.32 -1.08 -18.12
CA SER A 269 17.68 -0.62 -18.42
C SER A 269 17.76 0.90 -18.67
N ASN A 270 16.66 1.53 -19.06
CA ASN A 270 16.58 2.98 -19.28
C ASN A 270 16.39 3.78 -17.98
N ALA A 271 15.98 3.14 -16.88
CA ALA A 271 15.71 3.78 -15.59
C ALA A 271 17.01 4.00 -14.79
N ARG A 272 17.77 5.05 -15.13
CA ARG A 272 19.11 5.32 -14.57
C ARG A 272 19.18 5.53 -13.06
N ARG A 273 18.07 5.93 -12.42
CA ARG A 273 18.02 6.19 -10.96
C ARG A 273 17.47 5.01 -10.16
N LEU A 274 17.05 3.94 -10.83
CA LEU A 274 16.48 2.78 -10.18
C LEU A 274 17.53 2.14 -9.28
N LYS A 275 17.24 2.11 -7.98
CA LYS A 275 18.10 1.52 -6.94
C LYS A 275 17.56 0.17 -6.50
N PHE A 276 16.26 -0.01 -6.50
CA PHE A 276 15.59 -1.19 -5.96
C PHE A 276 14.56 -1.73 -6.94
N ILE A 277 14.55 -3.04 -7.11
CA ILE A 277 13.57 -3.78 -7.90
C ILE A 277 13.09 -4.92 -7.03
N ASN A 278 11.78 -5.08 -6.93
CA ASN A 278 11.13 -6.19 -6.25
C ASN A 278 10.13 -6.84 -7.21
N LEU A 279 10.31 -8.14 -7.48
CA LEU A 279 9.43 -8.92 -8.34
C LEU A 279 8.94 -10.14 -7.55
N ASP A 280 7.66 -10.14 -7.22
CA ASP A 280 7.01 -11.24 -6.49
C ASP A 280 5.82 -11.75 -7.28
N MET A 281 6.13 -12.56 -8.28
CA MET A 281 5.13 -13.19 -9.13
C MET A 281 4.98 -14.65 -8.71
N ARG A 282 3.76 -15.10 -8.46
CA ARG A 282 3.44 -16.47 -8.08
C ARG A 282 3.96 -17.48 -9.09
N GLY A 283 4.05 -17.12 -10.38
CA GLY A 283 4.77 -17.88 -11.40
C GLY A 283 6.18 -18.29 -10.94
N TYR A 284 7.01 -17.36 -10.41
CA TYR A 284 8.32 -17.70 -9.84
C TYR A 284 8.23 -18.64 -8.65
N ARG A 285 7.21 -18.49 -7.81
CA ARG A 285 6.99 -19.35 -6.63
C ARG A 285 6.62 -20.78 -7.04
N VAL A 286 5.80 -20.97 -8.08
CA VAL A 286 5.46 -22.30 -8.62
C VAL A 286 6.70 -22.99 -9.20
N TYR A 287 7.51 -22.27 -10.00
CA TYR A 287 8.76 -22.82 -10.52
C TYR A 287 9.82 -23.04 -9.42
N SER A 288 9.74 -22.31 -8.30
CA SER A 288 10.61 -22.53 -7.13
C SER A 288 10.43 -23.88 -6.43
N ALA A 289 9.32 -24.57 -6.70
CA ALA A 289 9.07 -25.93 -6.22
C ALA A 289 9.54 -27.02 -7.20
N THR A 290 10.17 -26.67 -8.33
CA THR A 290 10.56 -27.61 -9.40
C THR A 290 12.04 -27.48 -9.81
N ASP A 291 12.57 -28.47 -10.55
CA ASP A 291 13.96 -28.53 -11.06
C ASP A 291 14.35 -27.36 -12.00
N THR A 292 13.40 -26.50 -12.38
CA THR A 292 13.63 -25.36 -13.28
C THR A 292 14.12 -24.09 -12.55
N LEU A 293 14.02 -24.05 -11.22
CA LEU A 293 14.45 -22.91 -10.39
C LEU A 293 15.91 -22.48 -10.64
N PRO A 294 16.91 -23.38 -10.73
CA PRO A 294 18.28 -22.99 -11.01
C PRO A 294 18.43 -22.29 -12.36
N ALA A 295 17.69 -22.72 -13.39
CA ALA A 295 17.73 -22.12 -14.72
C ALA A 295 17.10 -20.72 -14.74
N VAL A 296 15.96 -20.53 -14.06
CA VAL A 296 15.32 -19.22 -13.92
C VAL A 296 16.21 -18.26 -13.14
N ARG A 297 16.86 -18.72 -12.06
CA ARG A 297 17.82 -17.92 -11.28
C ARG A 297 19.05 -17.52 -12.09
N ALA A 298 19.57 -18.44 -12.91
CA ALA A 298 20.70 -18.17 -13.80
C ALA A 298 20.34 -17.15 -14.88
N HIS A 299 19.16 -17.28 -15.49
CA HIS A 299 18.65 -16.30 -16.47
C HIS A 299 18.47 -14.93 -15.85
N LEU A 300 17.84 -14.85 -14.68
CA LEU A 300 17.70 -13.60 -13.93
C LEU A 300 19.06 -12.94 -13.66
N ALA A 301 20.03 -13.71 -13.15
CA ALA A 301 21.38 -13.19 -12.89
C ALA A 301 22.05 -12.66 -14.16
N SER A 302 21.91 -13.38 -15.28
CA SER A 302 22.44 -12.96 -16.58
C SER A 302 21.79 -11.66 -17.06
N VAL A 303 20.45 -11.58 -17.01
CA VAL A 303 19.71 -10.44 -17.55
C VAL A 303 19.91 -9.19 -16.69
N ILE A 304 19.97 -9.31 -15.36
CA ILE A 304 20.31 -8.19 -14.46
C ILE A 304 21.67 -7.60 -14.82
N LEU A 305 22.68 -8.46 -14.99
CA LEU A 305 24.03 -8.01 -15.33
C LEU A 305 24.06 -7.29 -16.68
N SER A 306 23.35 -7.80 -17.69
CA SER A 306 23.31 -7.15 -19.01
C SER A 306 22.50 -5.85 -19.02
N SER A 307 21.36 -5.81 -18.33
CA SER A 307 20.45 -4.66 -18.36
C SER A 307 20.95 -3.48 -17.54
N PHE A 308 21.88 -3.71 -16.61
CA PHE A 308 22.39 -2.68 -15.70
C PHE A 308 23.91 -2.65 -15.63
N ALA A 309 24.59 -3.13 -16.67
CA ALA A 309 26.04 -3.06 -16.77
C ALA A 309 26.58 -1.64 -16.53
N ASP A 310 25.81 -0.61 -16.90
CA ASP A 310 26.15 0.80 -16.77
C ASP A 310 25.59 1.47 -15.49
N ASN A 311 24.90 0.73 -14.62
CA ASN A 311 24.20 1.27 -13.46
C ASN A 311 24.86 0.82 -12.15
N GLU A 312 25.92 1.51 -11.75
CA GLU A 312 26.81 1.16 -10.61
C GLU A 312 26.11 1.07 -9.24
N THR A 313 24.87 1.57 -9.13
CA THR A 313 24.14 1.69 -7.86
C THR A 313 22.94 0.75 -7.70
N LEU A 314 22.64 -0.09 -8.71
CA LEU A 314 21.46 -0.95 -8.64
C LEU A 314 21.61 -2.06 -7.59
N ARG A 315 20.60 -2.21 -6.74
CA ARG A 315 20.40 -3.31 -5.78
C ARG A 315 19.15 -4.08 -6.21
N VAL A 316 19.33 -5.22 -6.85
CA VAL A 316 18.19 -6.10 -7.16
C VAL A 316 17.83 -6.92 -5.94
N VAL A 317 16.57 -6.86 -5.50
CA VAL A 317 16.05 -7.64 -4.38
C VAL A 317 15.12 -8.70 -4.96
N GLN A 318 15.52 -9.97 -4.85
CA GLN A 318 14.68 -11.08 -5.28
C GLN A 318 14.10 -11.79 -4.04
N SER A 319 12.77 -11.96 -4.02
CA SER A 319 12.11 -12.91 -3.12
C SER A 319 12.40 -14.33 -3.59
N ALA A 320 13.11 -15.10 -2.76
CA ALA A 320 13.37 -16.52 -2.98
C ALA A 320 13.13 -17.27 -1.65
N GLY A 321 11.90 -17.22 -1.14
CA GLY A 321 11.56 -17.77 0.18
C GLY A 321 11.94 -16.82 1.32
N SER A 322 12.09 -17.37 2.53
CA SER A 322 12.24 -16.62 3.80
C SER A 322 13.62 -15.96 4.03
N SER A 323 14.45 -15.76 3.00
CA SER A 323 15.80 -15.18 3.18
C SER A 323 16.21 -14.23 2.04
N TRP A 324 16.85 -13.11 2.41
CA TRP A 324 17.34 -12.06 1.53
C TRP A 324 18.73 -12.33 0.98
N LYS A 325 18.98 -11.96 -0.28
CA LYS A 325 20.34 -11.86 -0.82
C LYS A 325 20.58 -10.49 -1.42
N ARG A 326 21.51 -9.72 -0.84
CA ARG A 326 21.99 -8.47 -1.44
C ARG A 326 23.00 -8.84 -2.52
N ARG A 327 22.66 -8.58 -3.77
CA ARG A 327 23.60 -8.71 -4.89
C ARG A 327 24.18 -7.36 -5.24
N ARG A 328 25.49 -7.20 -5.05
CA ARG A 328 26.24 -6.05 -5.56
C ARG A 328 26.91 -6.46 -6.86
N VAL A 329 26.61 -5.77 -7.95
CA VAL A 329 27.41 -5.87 -9.17
C VAL A 329 28.63 -4.98 -8.94
N ALA A 330 29.78 -5.59 -8.69
CA ALA A 330 31.05 -4.85 -8.75
C ALA A 330 31.42 -4.68 -10.24
N GLY A 331 32.10 -3.59 -10.59
CA GLY A 331 32.41 -3.15 -11.96
C GLY A 331 33.29 -4.06 -12.83
N CYS A 332 33.29 -5.37 -12.60
CA CYS A 332 33.96 -6.39 -13.41
C CYS A 332 33.10 -7.66 -13.63
N GLY A 333 31.78 -7.58 -13.41
CA GLY A 333 30.88 -8.72 -13.63
C GLY A 333 30.89 -9.77 -12.51
N GLU A 334 31.60 -9.53 -11.40
CA GLU A 334 31.46 -10.34 -10.19
C GLU A 334 30.21 -9.94 -9.41
N VAL A 335 29.27 -10.87 -9.29
CA VAL A 335 28.13 -10.78 -8.38
C VAL A 335 28.62 -11.21 -7.00
N ARG A 336 28.79 -10.25 -6.08
CA ARG A 336 28.94 -10.58 -4.66
C ARG A 336 27.55 -10.72 -4.04
N GLU A 337 27.27 -11.91 -3.52
CA GLU A 337 26.11 -12.18 -2.67
C GLU A 337 26.52 -11.90 -1.22
N ASP A 338 26.00 -10.83 -0.64
CA ASP A 338 26.01 -10.65 0.80
C ASP A 338 24.66 -11.16 1.33
N ASP A 339 24.67 -12.14 2.24
CA ASP A 339 23.47 -12.53 2.97
C ASP A 339 23.05 -11.35 3.86
N VAL A 340 21.83 -10.86 3.67
CA VAL A 340 21.24 -9.86 4.58
C VAL A 340 20.38 -10.63 5.55
N ASP A 341 20.75 -10.59 6.82
CA ASP A 341 20.04 -11.29 7.88
C ASP A 341 18.58 -10.85 7.92
N ALA A 342 17.67 -11.83 7.83
CA ALA A 342 16.27 -11.66 7.46
C ALA A 342 15.33 -11.47 8.64
N SER A 343 15.73 -10.74 9.67
CA SER A 343 14.82 -10.52 10.80
C SER A 343 13.65 -9.57 10.46
N ASN A 344 13.73 -8.78 9.38
CA ASN A 344 12.82 -7.64 9.15
C ASN A 344 12.06 -7.61 7.81
N GLY A 345 11.93 -8.72 7.08
CA GLY A 345 11.06 -8.72 5.89
C GLY A 345 11.52 -7.78 4.74
N LEU A 346 10.82 -7.81 3.60
CA LEU A 346 10.83 -6.67 2.68
C LEU A 346 9.92 -5.65 3.33
N PRO A 347 10.23 -4.36 3.18
CA PRO A 347 9.37 -3.32 3.71
C PRO A 347 8.25 -3.23 2.64
N TRP A 348 7.23 -4.09 2.77
CA TRP A 348 6.14 -4.23 1.78
C TRP A 348 5.15 -3.07 1.88
N SER A 349 5.09 -2.40 3.03
CA SER A 349 4.26 -1.21 3.15
C SER A 349 4.89 -0.06 2.36
N LEU A 350 4.05 0.79 1.76
CA LEU A 350 4.51 1.93 0.97
C LEU A 350 5.33 2.93 1.81
N SER A 351 5.07 2.99 3.12
CA SER A 351 5.79 3.83 4.08
C SER A 351 7.23 3.40 4.28
N ASP A 352 7.40 2.12 4.52
CA ASP A 352 8.64 1.36 4.59
C ASP A 352 9.52 1.55 3.33
N ILE A 353 8.91 1.51 2.14
CA ILE A 353 9.58 1.78 0.86
C ILE A 353 9.99 3.25 0.75
N ALA A 354 9.11 4.17 1.15
CA ALA A 354 9.43 5.59 1.12
C ALA A 354 10.63 5.91 2.02
N GLU A 355 10.66 5.39 3.24
CA GLU A 355 11.81 5.53 4.16
C GLU A 355 13.11 4.99 3.53
N LEU A 356 13.04 3.83 2.86
CA LEU A 356 14.20 3.25 2.17
C LEU A 356 14.69 4.11 1.00
N VAL A 357 13.78 4.76 0.27
CA VAL A 357 14.08 5.57 -0.92
C VAL A 357 14.49 7.00 -0.56
N ASP A 358 14.05 7.50 0.59
CA ASP A 358 14.17 8.89 1.01
C ASP A 358 15.29 9.15 2.02
N ALA A 359 15.81 8.08 2.66
CA ALA A 359 17.08 8.09 3.38
C ALA A 359 18.29 8.32 2.44
#